data_AF-D0N9P4-F1
#
_entry.id   AF-D0N9P4-F1
#
_cell.length_a   1.000
_cell.length_b   1.000
_cell.length_c   1.000
_cell.angle_alpha   90.00
_cell.angle_beta   90.00
_cell.angle_gamma   90.00
#
_symmetry.space_group_name_H-M   'P 1'
#
loop_
_entity.id
_entity.type
_entity.pdbx_description
1 polymer ?
#
loop_
_entity_poly.entity_id
_entity_poly.type
_entity_poly.pdbx_seq_one_letter_code
_entity_poly.pdbx_strand_id
1 'polypeptide(L)'
;MTNFTIASDKAPNSNKINLIKRVLKMTELKLFASLWAPPLWMTREDSDVDCKIKGAPGEKYWAALALYYSKFFDAYKEEGIDFWGMTVQNEPEKPPLSVSQWETLRMTAEEERDFIKLNLGPLMKKNHPEVKIMANDDQKPGIMDRSAPFDDPESKKYLSGLAFHWYQNIDFILPGAGNFKNLLEFSETYPDMFMLGTEACSGYLPALVGTGKGPALDDFDEAWKRAQHYARDIIENSNNMAAGWVDWNLFLDTDGGPNWAKNMVDSPILVDEQNGAEFYKQPMFYIMGHFSKFVPPGSKRIKFPKTETLDDFHRCAFVTPDNQVVLQFLNRDSDEVTFTVKQPDSNTFTITMPPHTVILPASEDTKIL
;
A
#
# COMPACT_ATOMS: atom_id res chain seq x y z
N MET A 1 10.00 -27.41 -11.29
CA MET A 1 10.69 -26.10 -11.27
C MET A 1 12.04 -26.25 -10.58
N THR A 2 12.98 -26.97 -11.22
CA THR A 2 14.28 -27.34 -10.62
C THR A 2 15.32 -26.22 -10.69
N ASN A 3 15.12 -25.23 -11.57
CA ASN A 3 16.06 -24.12 -11.80
C ASN A 3 15.63 -22.83 -11.08
N PHE A 4 14.68 -22.90 -10.15
CA PHE A 4 14.26 -21.73 -9.38
C PHE A 4 15.43 -21.18 -8.56
N THR A 5 15.60 -19.86 -8.54
CA THR A 5 16.64 -19.19 -7.75
C THR A 5 16.24 -17.75 -7.44
N ILE A 6 16.71 -17.25 -6.31
CA ILE A 6 16.62 -15.84 -5.88
C ILE A 6 17.96 -15.11 -6.06
N ALA A 7 18.82 -15.57 -6.97
CA ALA A 7 20.15 -14.99 -7.18
C ALA A 7 20.12 -13.50 -7.60
N SER A 8 19.06 -13.03 -8.26
CA SER A 8 18.83 -11.61 -8.56
C SER A 8 18.67 -10.75 -7.31
N ASP A 9 18.19 -11.35 -6.22
CA ASP A 9 17.89 -10.68 -4.95
C ASP A 9 19.11 -10.59 -4.02
N LYS A 10 20.19 -11.32 -4.38
CA LYS A 10 21.46 -11.38 -3.67
C LYS A 10 22.48 -10.39 -4.23
N ALA A 11 23.50 -10.08 -3.44
CA ALA A 11 24.67 -9.36 -3.94
C ALA A 11 25.41 -10.18 -5.02
N PRO A 12 26.03 -9.55 -6.03
CA PRO A 12 26.12 -8.11 -6.25
C PRO A 12 24.99 -7.52 -7.12
N ASN A 13 23.89 -8.26 -7.35
CA ASN A 13 22.77 -7.81 -8.17
C ASN A 13 21.95 -6.74 -7.40
N SER A 14 20.69 -7.01 -7.04
CA SER A 14 19.88 -5.99 -6.35
C SER A 14 20.28 -5.75 -4.89
N ASN A 15 21.02 -6.68 -4.27
CA ASN A 15 21.41 -6.61 -2.86
C ASN A 15 20.23 -6.54 -1.86
N LYS A 16 19.00 -6.81 -2.32
CA LYS A 16 17.74 -6.71 -1.57
C LYS A 16 17.75 -7.53 -0.28
N ILE A 17 18.24 -8.76 -0.32
CA ILE A 17 18.29 -9.65 0.85
C ILE A 17 19.18 -9.09 1.97
N ASN A 18 20.33 -8.51 1.62
CA ASN A 18 21.23 -7.91 2.61
C ASN A 18 20.61 -6.66 3.25
N LEU A 19 19.89 -5.84 2.46
CA LEU A 19 19.17 -4.70 2.99
C LEU A 19 18.09 -5.13 3.97
N ILE A 20 17.25 -6.11 3.60
CA ILE A 20 16.20 -6.65 4.48
C ILE A 20 16.81 -7.18 5.78
N LYS A 21 17.86 -8.01 5.70
CA LYS A 21 18.57 -8.54 6.88
C LYS A 21 19.15 -7.45 7.77
N ARG A 22 19.64 -6.34 7.20
CA ARG A 22 20.14 -5.20 7.97
C ARG A 22 18.99 -4.52 8.73
N VAL A 23 17.84 -4.32 8.09
CA VAL A 23 16.69 -3.67 8.73
C VAL A 23 16.07 -4.55 9.81
N LEU A 24 15.94 -5.86 9.58
CA LEU A 24 15.42 -6.82 10.57
C LEU A 24 16.27 -6.92 11.85
N LYS A 25 17.55 -6.53 11.79
CA LYS A 25 18.41 -6.41 12.99
C LYS A 25 18.14 -5.15 13.82
N MET A 26 17.43 -4.19 13.25
CA MET A 26 17.14 -2.88 13.86
C MET A 26 15.71 -2.79 14.38
N THR A 27 14.77 -3.50 13.75
CA THR A 27 13.35 -3.45 14.10
C THR A 27 12.62 -4.70 13.61
N GLU A 28 11.48 -5.00 14.23
CA GLU A 28 10.53 -5.98 13.71
C GLU A 28 9.74 -5.37 12.54
N LEU A 29 9.52 -6.14 11.48
CA LEU A 29 8.75 -5.75 10.30
C LEU A 29 7.82 -6.87 9.86
N LYS A 30 6.69 -6.50 9.26
CA LYS A 30 5.86 -7.42 8.49
C LYS A 30 6.23 -7.28 7.02
N LEU A 31 6.81 -8.31 6.45
CA LEU A 31 7.15 -8.35 5.03
C LEU A 31 5.99 -8.97 4.24
N PHE A 32 5.63 -8.39 3.10
CA PHE A 32 4.77 -9.05 2.13
C PHE A 32 5.41 -9.00 0.74
N ALA A 33 4.97 -9.88 -0.16
CA ALA A 33 5.47 -9.95 -1.53
C ALA A 33 4.31 -9.92 -2.55
N SER A 34 4.54 -9.26 -3.67
CA SER A 34 3.65 -9.24 -4.83
C SER A 34 4.43 -9.63 -6.09
N LEU A 35 3.76 -10.23 -7.07
CA LEU A 35 4.34 -10.65 -8.35
C LEU A 35 3.92 -9.68 -9.45
N TRP A 36 4.88 -9.15 -10.21
CA TRP A 36 4.59 -8.36 -11.42
C TRP A 36 4.37 -9.26 -12.63
N ALA A 37 5.34 -10.12 -12.95
CA ALA A 37 5.25 -11.05 -14.06
C ALA A 37 5.88 -12.41 -13.72
N PRO A 38 5.30 -13.51 -14.24
CA PRO A 38 5.85 -14.86 -14.11
C PRO A 38 6.93 -15.13 -15.18
N PRO A 39 7.67 -16.25 -15.10
CA PRO A 39 8.59 -16.67 -16.16
C PRO A 39 7.90 -16.81 -17.52
N LEU A 40 8.52 -16.28 -18.58
CA LEU A 40 7.97 -16.20 -19.96
C LEU A 40 7.38 -17.52 -20.48
N TRP A 41 7.99 -18.67 -20.17
CA TRP A 41 7.49 -19.96 -20.65
C TRP A 41 6.11 -20.33 -20.10
N MET A 42 5.65 -19.70 -19.01
CA MET A 42 4.30 -19.85 -18.46
C MET A 42 3.25 -19.00 -19.19
N THR A 43 3.65 -17.96 -19.91
CA THR A 43 2.76 -16.93 -20.45
C THR A 43 2.46 -17.13 -21.92
N ARG A 44 1.25 -16.76 -22.35
CA ARG A 44 0.90 -16.73 -23.77
C ARG A 44 1.87 -15.81 -24.49
N GLU A 45 2.29 -16.24 -25.68
CA GLU A 45 3.20 -15.48 -26.55
C GLU A 45 4.60 -15.23 -25.94
N ASP A 46 4.94 -15.92 -24.85
CA ASP A 46 6.21 -15.81 -24.12
C ASP A 46 6.57 -14.34 -23.77
N SER A 47 5.55 -13.55 -23.39
CA SER A 47 5.65 -12.14 -22.98
C SER A 47 5.52 -11.96 -21.46
N ASP A 48 6.16 -10.95 -20.90
CA ASP A 48 5.98 -10.45 -19.53
C ASP A 48 5.21 -9.10 -19.48
N VAL A 49 4.88 -8.52 -20.64
CA VAL A 49 4.09 -7.29 -20.77
C VAL A 49 2.68 -7.65 -21.24
N ASP A 50 1.66 -7.08 -20.57
CA ASP A 50 0.23 -7.32 -20.79
C ASP A 50 -0.11 -8.82 -20.93
N CYS A 51 0.64 -9.67 -20.21
CA CYS A 51 0.66 -11.09 -20.49
C CYS A 51 -0.47 -11.84 -19.77
N LYS A 52 -0.72 -13.08 -20.19
CA LYS A 52 -1.67 -14.01 -19.55
C LYS A 52 -1.05 -15.38 -19.40
N ILE A 53 -1.42 -16.15 -18.38
CA ILE A 53 -0.98 -17.54 -18.25
C ILE A 53 -1.55 -18.42 -19.38
N LYS A 54 -0.78 -19.42 -19.83
CA LYS A 54 -1.24 -20.47 -20.76
C LYS A 54 -2.29 -21.37 -20.08
N GLY A 55 -3.40 -21.65 -20.77
CA GLY A 55 -4.46 -22.50 -20.22
C GLY A 55 -5.32 -21.79 -19.17
N ALA A 56 -5.96 -22.56 -18.29
CA ALA A 56 -6.90 -22.09 -17.28
C ALA A 56 -6.51 -22.53 -15.84
N PRO A 57 -6.98 -21.83 -14.79
CA PRO A 57 -6.80 -22.28 -13.42
C PRO A 57 -7.18 -23.75 -13.22
N GLY A 58 -6.38 -24.48 -12.44
CA GLY A 58 -6.43 -25.93 -12.32
C GLY A 58 -5.50 -26.68 -13.28
N GLU A 59 -4.99 -26.05 -14.33
CA GLU A 59 -4.07 -26.68 -15.28
C GLU A 59 -2.59 -26.50 -14.93
N LYS A 60 -1.71 -27.16 -15.71
CA LYS A 60 -0.28 -27.30 -15.42
C LYS A 60 0.48 -25.97 -15.27
N TYR A 61 0.15 -24.93 -16.03
CA TYR A 61 0.86 -23.65 -15.97
C TYR A 61 0.42 -22.80 -14.78
N TRP A 62 -0.85 -22.86 -14.41
CA TRP A 62 -1.37 -22.25 -13.18
C TRP A 62 -0.87 -22.99 -11.93
N ALA A 63 -0.78 -24.32 -11.98
CA ALA A 63 -0.12 -25.11 -10.93
C ALA A 63 1.38 -24.77 -10.82
N ALA A 64 2.06 -24.55 -11.96
CA ALA A 64 3.45 -24.11 -11.98
C ALA A 64 3.61 -22.69 -11.41
N LEU A 65 2.66 -21.78 -11.70
CA LEU A 65 2.61 -20.46 -11.09
C LEU A 65 2.50 -20.59 -9.57
N ALA A 66 1.53 -21.32 -9.02
CA ALA A 66 1.44 -21.53 -7.56
C ALA A 66 2.74 -22.10 -6.95
N LEU A 67 3.40 -23.04 -7.64
CA LEU A 67 4.69 -23.58 -7.21
C LEU A 67 5.80 -22.52 -7.20
N TYR A 68 5.75 -21.53 -8.10
CA TYR A 68 6.68 -20.39 -8.12
C TYR A 68 6.62 -19.59 -6.82
N TYR A 69 5.40 -19.29 -6.35
CA TYR A 69 5.18 -18.56 -5.10
C TYR A 69 5.71 -19.36 -3.91
N SER A 70 5.35 -20.64 -3.80
CA SER A 70 5.87 -21.50 -2.71
C SER A 70 7.40 -21.58 -2.72
N LYS A 71 8.03 -21.67 -3.91
CA LYS A 71 9.50 -21.68 -4.01
C LYS A 71 10.15 -20.36 -3.61
N PHE A 72 9.49 -19.22 -3.85
CA PHE A 72 9.95 -17.93 -3.35
C PHE A 72 9.99 -17.90 -1.83
N PHE A 73 8.92 -18.35 -1.16
CA PHE A 73 8.86 -18.39 0.30
C PHE A 73 9.85 -19.39 0.90
N ASP A 74 9.99 -20.59 0.31
CA ASP A 74 11.04 -21.55 0.68
C ASP A 74 12.42 -20.87 0.66
N ALA A 75 12.77 -20.23 -0.45
CA ALA A 75 14.11 -19.68 -0.67
C ALA A 75 14.42 -18.47 0.24
N TYR A 76 13.45 -17.61 0.53
CA TYR A 76 13.66 -16.52 1.48
C TYR A 76 13.74 -17.01 2.93
N LYS A 77 12.98 -18.06 3.27
CA LYS A 77 13.07 -18.70 4.59
C LYS A 77 14.43 -19.36 4.81
N GLU A 78 15.02 -19.97 3.78
CA GLU A 78 16.40 -20.47 3.81
C GLU A 78 17.43 -19.36 4.05
N GLU A 79 17.11 -18.12 3.66
CA GLU A 79 17.92 -16.94 3.97
C GLU A 79 17.64 -16.38 5.37
N GLY A 80 16.71 -16.94 6.14
CA GLY A 80 16.30 -16.44 7.46
C GLY A 80 15.41 -15.21 7.39
N ILE A 81 14.64 -15.05 6.31
CA ILE A 81 13.67 -13.99 6.11
C ILE A 81 12.27 -14.61 6.03
N ASP A 82 11.45 -14.35 7.02
CA ASP A 82 10.05 -14.78 7.03
C ASP A 82 9.13 -13.68 6.47
N PHE A 83 8.18 -14.07 5.63
CA PHE A 83 7.13 -13.18 5.14
C PHE A 83 5.85 -13.33 5.97
N TRP A 84 5.24 -12.19 6.29
CA TRP A 84 3.92 -12.14 6.91
C TRP A 84 2.80 -12.42 5.90
N GLY A 85 2.94 -11.94 4.66
CA GLY A 85 1.87 -12.06 3.68
C GLY A 85 2.32 -12.02 2.22
N MET A 86 1.34 -12.09 1.33
CA MET A 86 1.49 -11.97 -0.10
C MET A 86 0.20 -11.45 -0.73
N THR A 87 0.32 -10.86 -1.90
CA THR A 87 -0.81 -10.59 -2.77
C THR A 87 -0.84 -11.61 -3.91
N VAL A 88 -2.00 -11.84 -4.51
CA VAL A 88 -2.12 -12.83 -5.58
C VAL A 88 -1.39 -12.37 -6.83
N GLN A 89 -1.54 -11.11 -7.23
CA GLN A 89 -0.93 -10.56 -8.44
C GLN A 89 -0.91 -9.03 -8.34
N ASN A 90 0.22 -8.39 -8.65
CA ASN A 90 0.29 -6.93 -8.74
C ASN A 90 -0.53 -6.43 -9.94
N GLU A 91 -1.43 -5.48 -9.72
CA GLU A 91 -2.20 -4.77 -10.75
C GLU A 91 -2.73 -5.70 -11.89
N PRO A 92 -3.54 -6.71 -11.55
CA PRO A 92 -4.05 -7.69 -12.50
C PRO A 92 -4.95 -7.08 -13.57
N GLU A 93 -5.52 -5.89 -13.35
CA GLU A 93 -6.34 -5.22 -14.34
C GLU A 93 -5.50 -4.53 -15.41
N LYS A 94 -6.05 -4.48 -16.62
CA LYS A 94 -5.48 -3.65 -17.66
C LYS A 94 -5.97 -2.22 -17.46
N PRO A 95 -5.09 -1.23 -17.23
CA PRO A 95 -5.52 0.15 -17.09
C PRO A 95 -6.16 0.63 -18.41
N PRO A 96 -7.19 1.50 -18.34
CA PRO A 96 -7.92 1.97 -19.53
C PRO A 96 -7.04 2.77 -20.49
N LEU A 97 -6.00 3.42 -19.96
CA LEU A 97 -4.96 4.11 -20.72
C LEU A 97 -3.61 3.62 -20.24
N SER A 98 -2.83 3.03 -21.15
CA SER A 98 -1.43 2.73 -20.90
C SER A 98 -0.58 3.22 -22.07
N VAL A 99 0.34 4.14 -21.77
CA VAL A 99 1.30 4.69 -22.74
C VAL A 99 2.71 4.13 -22.56
N SER A 100 2.91 3.31 -21.54
CA SER A 100 4.20 2.72 -21.15
C SER A 100 4.04 1.23 -20.92
N GLN A 101 5.12 0.49 -21.05
CA GLN A 101 5.13 -0.97 -20.91
C GLN A 101 6.13 -1.37 -19.83
N TRP A 102 5.68 -2.20 -18.91
CA TRP A 102 6.48 -2.86 -17.88
C TRP A 102 5.90 -4.23 -17.57
N GLU A 103 6.56 -4.97 -16.70
CA GLU A 103 6.19 -6.32 -16.29
C GLU A 103 4.78 -6.35 -15.68
N THR A 104 3.89 -7.16 -16.24
CA THR A 104 2.50 -7.31 -15.78
C THR A 104 1.94 -8.70 -16.12
N LEU A 105 1.10 -9.25 -15.25
CA LEU A 105 0.28 -10.42 -15.54
C LEU A 105 -1.20 -10.08 -15.34
N ARG A 106 -1.98 -10.19 -16.43
CA ARG A 106 -3.40 -9.89 -16.42
C ARG A 106 -4.23 -11.07 -15.95
N MET A 107 -5.17 -10.78 -15.05
CA MET A 107 -6.03 -11.78 -14.43
C MET A 107 -7.43 -11.20 -14.19
N THR A 108 -8.48 -11.83 -14.74
CA THR A 108 -9.86 -11.45 -14.38
C THR A 108 -10.17 -11.83 -12.94
N ALA A 109 -11.23 -11.26 -12.36
CA ALA A 109 -11.64 -11.60 -10.99
C ALA A 109 -11.99 -13.10 -10.85
N GLU A 110 -12.59 -13.72 -11.88
CA GLU A 110 -12.89 -15.15 -11.92
C GLU A 110 -11.63 -16.00 -12.06
N GLU A 111 -10.66 -15.57 -12.88
CA GLU A 111 -9.37 -16.25 -12.99
C GLU A 111 -8.62 -16.20 -11.65
N GLU A 112 -8.65 -15.06 -10.95
CA GLU A 112 -8.06 -14.91 -9.61
C GLU A 112 -8.72 -15.83 -8.59
N ARG A 113 -10.06 -15.82 -8.53
CA ARG A 113 -10.86 -16.74 -7.69
C ARG A 113 -10.47 -18.19 -7.94
N ASP A 114 -10.48 -18.62 -9.20
CA ASP A 114 -10.24 -20.02 -9.56
C ASP A 114 -8.77 -20.40 -9.35
N PHE A 115 -7.82 -19.48 -9.53
CA PHE A 115 -6.42 -19.69 -9.21
C PHE A 115 -6.20 -19.89 -7.71
N ILE A 116 -6.81 -19.05 -6.87
CA ILE A 116 -6.77 -19.20 -5.41
C ILE A 116 -7.34 -20.56 -5.02
N LYS A 117 -8.53 -20.89 -5.50
CA LYS A 117 -9.26 -22.12 -5.15
C LYS A 117 -8.57 -23.39 -5.60
N LEU A 118 -8.10 -23.45 -6.86
CA LEU A 118 -7.66 -24.68 -7.51
C LEU A 118 -6.14 -24.91 -7.43
N ASN A 119 -5.33 -23.85 -7.22
CA ASN A 119 -3.87 -23.96 -7.26
C ASN A 119 -3.18 -23.30 -6.06
N LEU A 120 -3.28 -21.98 -5.93
CA LEU A 120 -2.48 -21.18 -4.99
C LEU A 120 -2.84 -21.48 -3.54
N GLY A 121 -4.13 -21.34 -3.19
CA GLY A 121 -4.62 -21.50 -1.83
C GLY A 121 -4.30 -22.87 -1.21
N PRO A 122 -4.65 -24.00 -1.86
CA PRO A 122 -4.31 -25.33 -1.35
C PRO A 122 -2.81 -25.55 -1.16
N LEU A 123 -1.98 -25.08 -2.10
CA LEU A 123 -0.53 -25.26 -2.03
C LEU A 123 0.10 -24.41 -0.91
N MET A 124 -0.27 -23.13 -0.83
CA MET A 124 0.20 -22.23 0.22
C MET A 124 -0.27 -22.68 1.60
N LYS A 125 -1.52 -23.14 1.74
CA LYS A 125 -2.01 -23.69 3.01
C LYS A 125 -1.22 -24.92 3.47
N LYS A 126 -0.73 -25.73 2.53
CA LYS A 126 0.08 -26.92 2.82
C LYS A 126 1.52 -26.57 3.19
N ASN A 127 2.15 -25.68 2.43
CA ASN A 127 3.59 -25.44 2.53
C ASN A 127 3.97 -24.24 3.41
N HIS A 128 3.10 -23.22 3.46
CA HIS A 128 3.32 -21.94 4.15
C HIS A 128 2.03 -21.47 4.85
N PRO A 129 1.42 -22.28 5.75
CA PRO A 129 0.14 -21.97 6.38
C PRO A 129 0.10 -20.66 7.19
N GLU A 130 1.27 -20.10 7.52
CA GLU A 130 1.45 -18.83 8.21
C GLU A 130 1.28 -17.60 7.31
N VAL A 131 1.54 -17.73 6.00
CA VAL A 131 1.55 -16.60 5.05
C VAL A 131 0.11 -16.18 4.75
N LYS A 132 -0.19 -14.91 4.99
CA LYS A 132 -1.49 -14.29 4.66
C LYS A 132 -1.60 -14.06 3.15
N ILE A 133 -2.75 -14.41 2.56
CA ILE A 133 -3.02 -14.17 1.14
C ILE A 133 -4.02 -13.02 1.01
N MET A 134 -3.68 -12.03 0.20
CA MET A 134 -4.51 -10.88 -0.13
C MET A 134 -4.87 -10.91 -1.63
N ALA A 135 -6.15 -10.74 -1.96
CA ALA A 135 -6.61 -10.64 -3.35
C ALA A 135 -6.75 -9.16 -3.78
N ASN A 136 -7.03 -8.94 -5.06
CA ASN A 136 -7.12 -7.65 -5.76
C ASN A 136 -5.76 -7.01 -6.08
N ASP A 137 -5.11 -6.36 -5.11
CA ASP A 137 -3.82 -5.64 -5.29
C ASP A 137 -3.82 -4.69 -6.48
N ASP A 138 -4.93 -3.95 -6.60
CA ASP A 138 -5.19 -2.99 -7.67
C ASP A 138 -6.04 -1.82 -7.14
N GLN A 139 -6.46 -0.92 -8.02
CA GLN A 139 -7.02 0.38 -7.65
C GLN A 139 -8.35 0.31 -6.87
N LYS A 140 -8.54 1.25 -5.94
CA LYS A 140 -9.78 1.40 -5.15
C LYS A 140 -11.10 1.42 -5.95
N PRO A 141 -11.20 2.09 -7.13
CA PRO A 141 -12.43 2.07 -7.93
C PRO A 141 -12.94 0.67 -8.26
N GLY A 142 -12.06 -0.29 -8.56
CA GLY A 142 -12.41 -1.63 -9.04
C GLY A 142 -12.63 -2.67 -7.94
N ILE A 143 -12.53 -2.30 -6.66
CA ILE A 143 -12.61 -3.26 -5.54
C ILE A 143 -13.86 -4.14 -5.59
N MET A 144 -15.04 -3.52 -5.77
CA MET A 144 -16.31 -4.27 -5.77
C MET A 144 -16.53 -5.03 -7.08
N ASP A 145 -16.02 -4.52 -8.22
CA ASP A 145 -16.08 -5.22 -9.50
C ASP A 145 -15.20 -6.48 -9.50
N ARG A 146 -14.20 -6.54 -8.61
CA ARG A 146 -13.29 -7.67 -8.43
C ARG A 146 -13.62 -8.53 -7.20
N SER A 147 -14.87 -8.55 -6.75
CA SER A 147 -15.29 -9.29 -5.55
C SER A 147 -15.27 -10.83 -5.68
N ALA A 148 -15.17 -11.37 -6.90
CA ALA A 148 -15.31 -12.81 -7.17
C ALA A 148 -14.45 -13.76 -6.29
N PRO A 149 -13.18 -13.43 -5.93
CA PRO A 149 -12.40 -14.23 -4.99
C PRO A 149 -12.99 -14.32 -3.58
N PHE A 150 -13.71 -13.29 -3.16
CA PHE A 150 -14.34 -13.19 -1.84
C PHE A 150 -15.77 -13.77 -1.83
N ASP A 151 -16.45 -13.79 -2.98
CA ASP A 151 -17.81 -14.32 -3.11
C ASP A 151 -17.88 -15.85 -3.12
N ASP A 152 -16.83 -16.54 -3.59
CA ASP A 152 -16.76 -18.01 -3.58
C ASP A 152 -16.13 -18.53 -2.27
N PRO A 153 -16.87 -19.26 -1.41
CA PRO A 153 -16.35 -19.82 -0.16
C PRO A 153 -15.11 -20.71 -0.34
N GLU A 154 -14.97 -21.38 -1.48
CA GLU A 154 -13.84 -22.26 -1.77
C GLU A 154 -12.56 -21.49 -2.11
N SER A 155 -12.68 -20.24 -2.54
CA SER A 155 -11.58 -19.28 -2.67
C SER A 155 -11.38 -18.52 -1.35
N LYS A 156 -12.44 -17.92 -0.82
CA LYS A 156 -12.44 -17.05 0.37
C LYS A 156 -11.75 -17.70 1.58
N LYS A 157 -11.91 -19.02 1.78
CA LYS A 157 -11.28 -19.74 2.91
C LYS A 157 -9.75 -19.68 2.95
N TYR A 158 -9.10 -19.31 1.85
CA TYR A 158 -7.64 -19.13 1.78
C TYR A 158 -7.22 -17.66 1.91
N LEU A 159 -8.16 -16.72 1.80
CA LEU A 159 -7.89 -15.29 1.87
C LEU A 159 -7.87 -14.80 3.32
N SER A 160 -7.04 -13.79 3.55
CA SER A 160 -6.96 -13.07 4.83
C SER A 160 -7.39 -11.62 4.71
N GLY A 161 -7.33 -11.04 3.51
CA GLY A 161 -7.68 -9.65 3.30
C GLY A 161 -7.73 -9.22 1.84
N LEU A 162 -8.04 -7.94 1.66
CA LEU A 162 -8.00 -7.18 0.42
C LEU A 162 -6.73 -6.33 0.38
N ALA A 163 -6.02 -6.38 -0.74
CA ALA A 163 -4.96 -5.42 -1.08
C ALA A 163 -5.49 -4.40 -2.09
N PHE A 164 -5.10 -3.13 -1.98
CA PHE A 164 -5.55 -2.09 -2.91
C PHE A 164 -4.53 -0.94 -3.08
N HIS A 165 -4.59 -0.24 -4.22
CA HIS A 165 -3.65 0.82 -4.63
C HIS A 165 -4.32 2.21 -4.64
N TRP A 166 -3.55 3.27 -4.94
CA TRP A 166 -4.01 4.68 -4.86
C TRP A 166 -4.26 5.39 -6.21
N TYR A 167 -3.63 4.96 -7.31
CA TYR A 167 -3.35 5.80 -8.48
C TYR A 167 -4.55 6.28 -9.32
N GLN A 168 -5.65 5.54 -9.36
CA GLN A 168 -6.86 5.97 -10.09
C GLN A 168 -7.79 6.86 -9.27
N ASN A 169 -7.39 7.25 -8.06
CA ASN A 169 -8.12 8.23 -7.30
C ASN A 169 -7.92 9.62 -7.93
N ILE A 170 -8.93 10.19 -8.59
CA ILE A 170 -8.91 11.60 -9.03
C ILE A 170 -9.04 12.61 -7.87
N ASP A 171 -8.70 12.18 -6.65
CA ASP A 171 -8.83 12.94 -5.40
C ASP A 171 -7.87 14.13 -5.32
N PHE A 172 -6.80 14.10 -6.11
CA PHE A 172 -5.89 15.22 -6.34
C PHE A 172 -6.50 16.34 -7.20
N ILE A 173 -7.56 16.07 -7.99
CA ILE A 173 -8.32 17.08 -8.76
C ILE A 173 -9.65 17.44 -8.10
N LEU A 174 -10.33 16.47 -7.47
CA LEU A 174 -11.66 16.64 -6.88
C LEU A 174 -11.64 16.34 -5.37
N PRO A 175 -11.89 17.34 -4.50
CA PRO A 175 -11.88 17.19 -3.04
C PRO A 175 -12.82 16.10 -2.47
N GLY A 176 -13.85 15.68 -3.23
CA GLY A 176 -14.77 14.61 -2.86
C GLY A 176 -14.46 13.23 -3.46
N ALA A 177 -13.43 13.11 -4.31
CA ALA A 177 -13.01 11.84 -4.89
C ALA A 177 -12.02 11.10 -3.98
N GLY A 178 -11.68 9.85 -4.31
CA GLY A 178 -10.77 9.00 -3.53
C GLY A 178 -11.28 7.57 -3.31
N ASN A 179 -12.53 7.30 -3.71
CA ASN A 179 -13.16 5.98 -3.68
C ASN A 179 -13.15 5.30 -2.30
N PHE A 180 -13.04 6.08 -1.22
CA PHE A 180 -13.03 5.56 0.14
C PHE A 180 -14.34 4.85 0.53
N LYS A 181 -15.46 5.21 -0.12
CA LYS A 181 -16.74 4.51 0.06
C LYS A 181 -16.67 3.04 -0.36
N ASN A 182 -15.86 2.69 -1.36
CA ASN A 182 -15.68 1.30 -1.78
C ASN A 182 -14.97 0.48 -0.70
N LEU A 183 -14.04 1.09 0.05
CA LEU A 183 -13.40 0.44 1.20
C LEU A 183 -14.43 0.16 2.29
N LEU A 184 -15.28 1.15 2.60
CA LEU A 184 -16.34 0.96 3.59
C LEU A 184 -17.32 -0.14 3.15
N GLU A 185 -17.82 -0.10 1.92
CA GLU A 185 -18.71 -1.10 1.34
C GLU A 185 -18.10 -2.51 1.39
N PHE A 186 -16.83 -2.64 1.01
CA PHE A 186 -16.11 -3.91 1.11
C PHE A 186 -16.04 -4.40 2.56
N SER A 187 -15.69 -3.52 3.51
CA SER A 187 -15.59 -3.89 4.93
C SER A 187 -16.92 -4.32 5.55
N GLU A 188 -18.03 -3.73 5.09
CA GLU A 188 -19.39 -4.11 5.52
C GLU A 188 -19.82 -5.45 4.89
N THR A 189 -19.40 -5.72 3.66
CA THR A 189 -19.72 -6.95 2.92
C THR A 189 -18.87 -8.15 3.40
N TYR A 190 -17.59 -7.93 3.69
CA TYR A 190 -16.63 -8.96 4.10
C TYR A 190 -15.95 -8.60 5.44
N PRO A 191 -16.69 -8.58 6.55
CA PRO A 191 -16.20 -8.09 7.85
C PRO A 191 -15.09 -8.97 8.48
N ASP A 192 -14.87 -10.16 7.94
CA ASP A 192 -13.82 -11.10 8.33
C ASP A 192 -12.49 -10.89 7.59
N MET A 193 -12.45 -9.97 6.61
CA MET A 193 -11.28 -9.66 5.80
C MET A 193 -10.67 -8.33 6.23
N PHE A 194 -9.36 -8.28 6.48
CA PHE A 194 -8.68 -6.99 6.65
C PHE A 194 -8.50 -6.31 5.29
N MET A 195 -8.29 -5.00 5.28
CA MET A 195 -7.87 -4.28 4.06
C MET A 195 -6.52 -3.63 4.27
N LEU A 196 -5.65 -3.65 3.27
CA LEU A 196 -4.31 -3.05 3.30
C LEU A 196 -4.10 -2.23 2.04
N GLY A 197 -3.77 -0.94 2.18
CA GLY A 197 -3.21 -0.15 1.09
C GLY A 197 -1.79 -0.64 0.83
N THR A 198 -1.58 -1.41 -0.23
CA THR A 198 -0.31 -2.12 -0.51
C THR A 198 0.66 -1.29 -1.33
N GLU A 199 0.16 -0.25 -2.01
CA GLU A 199 0.97 0.62 -2.83
C GLU A 199 0.35 2.02 -2.99
N ALA A 200 1.19 3.03 -2.86
CA ALA A 200 0.91 4.41 -3.22
C ALA A 200 2.21 5.16 -3.54
N CYS A 201 2.18 6.03 -4.54
CA CYS A 201 3.27 6.97 -4.83
C CYS A 201 2.74 8.29 -5.41
N SER A 202 3.48 9.37 -5.16
CA SER A 202 3.28 10.65 -5.84
C SER A 202 4.16 10.76 -7.08
N GLY A 203 3.93 11.76 -7.93
CA GLY A 203 4.82 12.05 -9.05
C GLY A 203 4.60 11.17 -10.28
N TYR A 204 3.48 10.46 -10.37
CA TYR A 204 3.18 9.53 -11.47
C TYR A 204 2.39 10.15 -12.63
N LEU A 205 1.79 11.33 -12.43
CA LEU A 205 0.96 12.02 -13.41
C LEU A 205 1.65 13.29 -13.97
N PRO A 206 1.41 13.67 -15.24
CA PRO A 206 1.83 14.96 -15.76
C PRO A 206 1.27 16.14 -14.94
N ALA A 207 2.00 17.25 -14.87
CA ALA A 207 1.62 18.43 -14.07
C ALA A 207 0.24 19.01 -14.45
N LEU A 208 -0.17 18.90 -15.71
CA LEU A 208 -1.49 19.37 -16.16
C LEU A 208 -2.66 18.64 -15.49
N VAL A 209 -2.44 17.40 -15.06
CA VAL A 209 -3.47 16.49 -14.55
C VAL A 209 -3.06 15.86 -13.22
N GLY A 210 -2.11 16.43 -12.49
CA GLY A 210 -1.55 15.84 -11.27
C GLY A 210 -0.53 16.78 -10.62
N THR A 211 0.37 16.22 -9.81
CA THR A 211 1.41 16.98 -9.08
C THR A 211 2.77 17.00 -9.79
N GLY A 212 2.78 16.80 -11.11
CA GLY A 212 4.00 16.71 -11.91
C GLY A 212 4.65 15.32 -11.90
N LYS A 213 5.35 14.96 -12.98
CA LYS A 213 6.02 13.65 -13.08
C LYS A 213 7.42 13.71 -12.47
N GLY A 214 7.78 12.70 -11.66
CA GLY A 214 9.08 12.61 -10.99
C GLY A 214 9.19 13.47 -9.72
N PRO A 215 10.40 13.58 -9.13
CA PRO A 215 10.66 14.32 -7.91
C PRO A 215 10.33 15.82 -7.98
N ALA A 216 9.96 16.41 -6.84
CA ALA A 216 9.64 17.84 -6.70
C ALA A 216 10.63 18.54 -5.74
N LEU A 217 11.92 18.22 -5.82
CA LEU A 217 12.95 18.74 -4.91
C LEU A 217 13.01 20.27 -4.85
N ASP A 218 12.88 20.92 -6.01
CA ASP A 218 13.00 22.38 -6.16
C ASP A 218 11.64 23.10 -6.10
N ASP A 219 10.55 22.37 -5.89
CA ASP A 219 9.18 22.91 -5.82
C ASP A 219 8.56 22.56 -4.47
N PHE A 220 8.77 23.45 -3.49
CA PHE A 220 8.28 23.24 -2.12
C PHE A 220 6.76 23.13 -2.05
N ASP A 221 6.04 23.89 -2.86
CA ASP A 221 4.57 23.90 -2.83
C ASP A 221 4.02 22.57 -3.33
N GLU A 222 4.56 22.03 -4.42
CA GLU A 222 4.17 20.70 -4.91
C GLU A 222 4.66 19.57 -3.99
N ALA A 223 5.87 19.66 -3.43
CA ALA A 223 6.35 18.69 -2.44
C ALA A 223 5.45 18.65 -1.18
N TRP A 224 5.00 19.81 -0.71
CA TRP A 224 4.09 19.90 0.44
C TRP A 224 2.69 19.38 0.11
N LYS A 225 2.18 19.68 -1.09
CA LYS A 225 0.90 19.15 -1.59
C LYS A 225 0.90 17.62 -1.70
N ARG A 226 2.00 17.01 -2.18
CA ARG A 226 2.19 15.55 -2.18
C ARG A 226 2.14 14.97 -0.76
N ALA A 227 2.74 15.64 0.21
CA ALA A 227 2.67 15.27 1.62
C ALA A 227 1.22 15.30 2.15
N GLN A 228 0.46 16.34 1.82
CA GLN A 228 -0.95 16.44 2.22
C GLN A 228 -1.81 15.35 1.59
N HIS A 229 -1.54 14.95 0.34
CA HIS A 229 -2.22 13.83 -0.30
C HIS A 229 -1.96 12.51 0.44
N TYR A 230 -0.71 12.25 0.86
CA TYR A 230 -0.39 11.09 1.70
C TYR A 230 -1.16 11.12 3.02
N ALA A 231 -1.15 12.27 3.72
CA ALA A 231 -1.85 12.41 5.00
C ALA A 231 -3.36 12.15 4.85
N ARG A 232 -3.97 12.73 3.80
CA ARG A 232 -5.39 12.54 3.50
C ARG A 232 -5.70 11.08 3.18
N ASP A 233 -4.94 10.43 2.31
CA ASP A 233 -5.18 9.03 1.94
C ASP A 233 -5.05 8.14 3.18
N ILE A 234 -4.01 8.28 4.01
CA ILE A 234 -3.84 7.48 5.23
C ILE A 234 -5.01 7.71 6.21
N ILE A 235 -5.42 8.97 6.44
CA ILE A 235 -6.55 9.30 7.32
C ILE A 235 -7.85 8.66 6.81
N GLU A 236 -8.16 8.85 5.52
CA GLU A 236 -9.43 8.39 4.96
C GLU A 236 -9.44 6.87 4.77
N ASN A 237 -8.31 6.24 4.45
CA ASN A 237 -8.18 4.78 4.46
C ASN A 237 -8.47 4.23 5.86
N SER A 238 -7.90 4.84 6.90
CA SER A 238 -8.12 4.45 8.30
C SER A 238 -9.57 4.65 8.74
N ASN A 239 -10.19 5.77 8.33
CA ASN A 239 -11.60 6.05 8.61
C ASN A 239 -12.55 5.08 7.91
N ASN A 240 -12.12 4.51 6.79
CA ASN A 240 -12.86 3.52 6.00
C ASN A 240 -12.25 2.11 6.19
N MET A 241 -11.81 1.80 7.41
CA MET A 241 -11.52 0.45 7.90
C MET A 241 -10.27 -0.25 7.34
N ALA A 242 -9.40 0.46 6.61
CA ALA A 242 -8.10 -0.08 6.25
C ALA A 242 -7.21 -0.26 7.49
N ALA A 243 -6.48 -1.38 7.53
CA ALA A 243 -5.63 -1.77 8.64
C ALA A 243 -4.18 -1.29 8.50
N GLY A 244 -3.80 -0.74 7.34
CA GLY A 244 -2.47 -0.24 7.07
C GLY A 244 -2.38 0.45 5.71
N TRP A 245 -1.21 1.03 5.46
CA TRP A 245 -0.87 1.80 4.26
C TRP A 245 0.62 1.67 3.98
N VAL A 246 1.00 1.46 2.71
CA VAL A 246 2.37 1.17 2.28
C VAL A 246 2.73 2.09 1.12
N ASP A 247 3.84 2.82 1.29
CA ASP A 247 4.46 3.62 0.23
C ASP A 247 5.17 2.72 -0.80
N TRP A 248 5.40 3.23 -2.00
CA TRP A 248 5.99 2.45 -3.08
C TRP A 248 7.50 2.24 -2.97
N ASN A 249 8.29 3.19 -3.46
CA ASN A 249 9.75 3.10 -3.42
C ASN A 249 10.26 3.76 -2.14
N LEU A 250 10.94 2.99 -1.27
CA LEU A 250 11.54 3.50 -0.03
C LEU A 250 12.51 4.67 -0.26
N PHE A 251 13.23 4.65 -1.38
CA PHE A 251 14.10 5.72 -1.84
C PHE A 251 14.28 5.62 -3.37
N LEU A 252 14.50 6.76 -4.01
CA LEU A 252 14.87 6.90 -5.43
C LEU A 252 16.05 7.86 -5.57
N ASP A 253 16.66 7.93 -6.75
CA ASP A 253 17.59 9.02 -7.09
C ASP A 253 16.83 10.36 -7.26
N THR A 254 17.57 11.47 -7.40
CA THR A 254 16.99 12.81 -7.58
C THR A 254 16.22 13.00 -8.90
N ASP A 255 16.28 12.04 -9.83
CA ASP A 255 15.53 12.00 -11.09
C ASP A 255 14.28 11.09 -11.00
N GLY A 256 14.06 10.41 -9.88
CA GLY A 256 12.93 9.51 -9.64
C GLY A 256 13.14 8.08 -10.17
N GLY A 257 14.39 7.67 -10.34
CA GLY A 257 14.82 6.38 -10.84
C GLY A 257 15.72 5.61 -9.86
N PRO A 258 16.44 4.57 -10.36
CA PRO A 258 16.43 4.09 -11.75
C PRO A 258 15.13 3.35 -12.11
N ASN A 259 14.62 3.57 -13.33
CA ASN A 259 13.46 2.84 -13.86
C ASN A 259 13.64 2.55 -15.35
N TRP A 260 13.65 1.27 -15.73
CA TRP A 260 13.94 0.84 -17.11
C TRP A 260 12.88 1.30 -18.12
N ALA A 261 11.62 1.40 -17.69
CA ALA A 261 10.49 1.86 -18.49
C ALA A 261 10.35 3.39 -18.50
N LYS A 262 11.29 4.13 -17.86
CA LYS A 262 11.25 5.59 -17.70
C LYS A 262 9.96 6.09 -17.03
N ASN A 263 9.38 5.26 -16.17
CA ASN A 263 8.22 5.60 -15.36
C ASN A 263 8.67 6.26 -14.05
N MET A 264 9.30 7.43 -14.16
CA MET A 264 9.81 8.14 -12.98
C MET A 264 8.66 8.66 -12.13
N VAL A 265 8.80 8.46 -10.83
CA VAL A 265 7.85 8.88 -9.78
C VAL A 265 8.63 9.55 -8.66
N ASP A 266 7.93 10.00 -7.62
CA ASP A 266 8.56 10.55 -6.43
C ASP A 266 8.74 9.50 -5.33
N SER A 267 9.58 9.81 -4.33
CA SER A 267 9.77 8.97 -3.15
C SER A 267 9.97 9.82 -1.88
N PRO A 268 9.50 9.39 -0.70
CA PRO A 268 9.75 10.09 0.56
C PRO A 268 11.23 10.36 0.86
N ILE A 269 12.15 9.59 0.29
CA ILE A 269 13.60 9.81 0.41
C ILE A 269 14.22 9.83 -0.99
N LEU A 270 15.01 10.86 -1.26
CA LEU A 270 15.77 10.98 -2.50
C LEU A 270 17.26 10.92 -2.19
N VAL A 271 18.01 10.14 -2.96
CA VAL A 271 19.45 9.95 -2.77
C VAL A 271 20.18 10.72 -3.85
N ASP A 272 21.06 11.63 -3.45
CA ASP A 272 21.99 12.27 -4.38
C ASP A 272 23.19 11.34 -4.60
N GLU A 273 23.19 10.68 -5.75
CA GLU A 273 24.25 9.76 -6.13
C GLU A 273 25.54 10.47 -6.55
N GLN A 274 25.61 11.81 -6.66
CA GLN A 274 26.88 12.53 -6.81
C GLN A 274 27.73 12.35 -5.55
N ASN A 275 28.47 11.24 -5.52
CA ASN A 275 29.27 10.70 -4.43
C ASN A 275 28.49 10.01 -3.29
N GLY A 276 27.17 9.80 -3.41
CA GLY A 276 26.36 9.08 -2.41
C GLY A 276 26.44 9.66 -1.00
N ALA A 277 26.73 10.98 -0.92
CA ALA A 277 27.10 11.65 0.31
C ALA A 277 25.87 12.17 1.09
N GLU A 278 24.76 12.40 0.40
CA GLU A 278 23.58 13.04 0.95
C GLU A 278 22.28 12.35 0.50
N PHE A 279 21.26 12.47 1.34
CA PHE A 279 19.90 12.10 1.01
C PHE A 279 18.93 13.16 1.55
N TYR A 280 17.87 13.40 0.79
CA TYR A 280 16.83 14.36 1.12
C TYR A 280 15.61 13.64 1.65
N LYS A 281 15.20 13.98 2.86
CA LYS A 281 13.93 13.52 3.42
C LYS A 281 12.86 14.52 3.01
N GLN A 282 11.95 14.09 2.16
CA GLN A 282 10.88 14.94 1.66
C GLN A 282 9.76 15.14 2.68
N PRO A 283 8.89 16.16 2.51
CA PRO A 283 7.67 16.30 3.31
C PRO A 283 6.86 15.02 3.49
N MET A 284 6.75 14.18 2.45
CA MET A 284 6.07 12.87 2.52
C MET A 284 6.67 11.95 3.60
N PHE A 285 7.99 11.95 3.80
CA PHE A 285 8.65 11.17 4.87
C PHE A 285 8.13 11.59 6.24
N TYR A 286 8.04 12.89 6.49
CA TYR A 286 7.60 13.40 7.77
C TYR A 286 6.13 13.10 8.01
N ILE A 287 5.29 13.25 6.98
CA ILE A 287 3.88 12.85 7.03
C ILE A 287 3.74 11.37 7.37
N MET A 288 4.42 10.47 6.67
CA MET A 288 4.40 9.04 7.03
C MET A 288 4.90 8.81 8.46
N GLY A 289 5.88 9.59 8.91
CA GLY A 289 6.37 9.62 10.29
C GLY A 289 5.28 9.97 11.30
N HIS A 290 4.35 10.87 10.97
CA HIS A 290 3.23 11.22 11.85
C HIS A 290 2.31 10.02 12.14
N PHE A 291 2.18 9.08 11.21
CA PHE A 291 1.39 7.86 11.43
C PHE A 291 2.26 6.74 12.00
N SER A 292 3.32 6.35 11.28
CA SER A 292 4.14 5.16 11.58
C SER A 292 4.82 5.20 12.94
N LYS A 293 5.24 6.39 13.42
CA LYS A 293 5.91 6.54 14.71
C LYS A 293 4.94 6.48 15.90
N PHE A 294 3.69 6.92 15.72
CA PHE A 294 2.75 7.16 16.81
C PHE A 294 1.57 6.19 16.83
N VAL A 295 1.31 5.49 15.73
CA VAL A 295 0.29 4.45 15.62
C VAL A 295 0.99 3.09 15.46
N PRO A 296 1.55 2.51 16.55
CA PRO A 296 2.27 1.25 16.47
C PRO A 296 1.35 0.08 16.08
N PRO A 297 1.92 -1.04 15.58
CA PRO A 297 1.16 -2.24 15.28
C PRO A 297 0.26 -2.69 16.44
N GLY A 298 -0.99 -3.03 16.14
CA GLY A 298 -1.98 -3.41 17.14
C GLY A 298 -2.84 -2.25 17.66
N SER A 299 -2.53 -1.01 17.28
CA SER A 299 -3.41 0.13 17.50
C SER A 299 -4.78 -0.09 16.86
N LYS A 300 -5.83 0.36 17.55
CA LYS A 300 -7.22 0.25 17.08
C LYS A 300 -7.74 1.63 16.72
N ARG A 301 -8.17 1.82 15.47
CA ARG A 301 -8.92 3.02 15.10
C ARG A 301 -10.20 3.07 15.93
N ILE A 302 -10.54 4.25 16.44
CA ILE A 302 -11.78 4.52 17.19
C ILE A 302 -12.66 5.50 16.41
N LYS A 303 -13.98 5.44 16.66
CA LYS A 303 -14.90 6.38 16.03
C LYS A 303 -14.61 7.76 16.58
N PHE A 304 -14.27 8.68 15.68
CA PHE A 304 -14.08 10.08 16.01
C PHE A 304 -15.23 10.86 15.36
N PRO A 305 -16.32 11.20 16.07
CA PRO A 305 -17.45 11.92 15.48
C PRO A 305 -17.14 13.41 15.26
N LYS A 306 -17.82 14.03 14.30
CA LYS A 306 -17.82 15.49 14.06
C LYS A 306 -19.21 16.05 14.30
N THR A 307 -19.28 17.25 14.87
CA THR A 307 -20.52 18.03 15.01
C THR A 307 -20.78 18.91 13.79
N GLU A 308 -19.72 19.32 13.11
CA GLU A 308 -19.77 20.14 11.90
C GLU A 308 -18.82 19.56 10.85
N THR A 309 -19.18 19.74 9.58
CA THR A 309 -18.28 19.41 8.46
C THR A 309 -17.54 20.68 8.08
N LEU A 310 -16.22 20.62 8.20
CA LEU A 310 -15.29 21.60 7.66
C LEU A 310 -14.85 21.12 6.26
N ASP A 311 -14.48 22.05 5.38
CA ASP A 311 -14.35 21.78 3.95
C ASP A 311 -13.18 20.84 3.60
N ASP A 312 -11.92 21.27 3.74
CA ASP A 312 -10.72 20.45 3.47
C ASP A 312 -9.95 20.13 4.77
N PHE A 313 -10.70 19.61 5.75
CA PHE A 313 -10.17 19.24 7.06
C PHE A 313 -10.44 17.77 7.39
N HIS A 314 -9.37 17.01 7.59
CA HIS A 314 -9.41 15.57 7.82
C HIS A 314 -8.94 15.21 9.22
N ARG A 315 -9.50 14.13 9.77
CA ARG A 315 -9.12 13.63 11.10
C ARG A 315 -9.36 12.15 11.27
N CYS A 316 -8.52 11.51 12.07
CA CYS A 316 -8.74 10.15 12.56
C CYS A 316 -8.21 10.01 13.99
N ALA A 317 -8.58 8.93 14.66
CA ALA A 317 -8.16 8.66 16.03
C ALA A 317 -7.92 7.18 16.27
N PHE A 318 -6.93 6.89 17.12
CA PHE A 318 -6.52 5.54 17.47
C PHE A 318 -6.34 5.40 18.98
N VAL A 319 -6.50 4.18 19.46
CA VAL A 319 -6.03 3.75 20.78
C VAL A 319 -4.87 2.79 20.57
N THR A 320 -3.71 3.10 21.14
CA THR A 320 -2.51 2.26 21.05
C THR A 320 -2.62 1.02 21.95
N PRO A 321 -1.77 -0.01 21.78
CA PRO A 321 -1.69 -1.14 22.70
C PRO A 321 -1.41 -0.72 24.16
N ASP A 322 -0.75 0.43 24.36
CA ASP A 322 -0.45 1.02 25.66
C ASP A 322 -1.59 1.92 26.20
N ASN A 323 -2.79 1.84 25.61
CA ASN A 323 -3.99 2.60 25.98
C ASN A 323 -3.86 4.13 25.87
N GLN A 324 -2.98 4.61 24.98
CA GLN A 324 -2.88 6.04 24.66
C GLN A 324 -3.80 6.40 23.50
N VAL A 325 -4.43 7.57 23.57
CA VAL A 325 -5.21 8.12 22.45
C VAL A 325 -4.31 8.95 21.55
N VAL A 326 -4.28 8.59 20.27
CA VAL A 326 -3.60 9.36 19.23
C VAL A 326 -4.63 9.96 18.31
N LEU A 327 -4.65 11.29 18.23
CA LEU A 327 -5.50 12.03 17.30
C LEU A 327 -4.64 12.54 16.15
N GLN A 328 -5.17 12.49 14.93
CA GLN A 328 -4.50 13.06 13.78
C GLN A 328 -5.43 14.07 13.13
N PHE A 329 -4.88 15.21 12.78
CA PHE A 329 -5.59 16.27 12.10
C PHE A 329 -4.78 16.76 10.92
N LEU A 330 -5.48 17.08 9.84
CA LEU A 330 -4.93 17.62 8.62
C LEU A 330 -5.83 18.78 8.19
N ASN A 331 -5.27 19.99 8.18
CA ASN A 331 -5.87 21.15 7.56
C ASN A 331 -5.23 21.34 6.18
N ARG A 332 -5.98 21.12 5.10
CA ARG A 332 -5.53 21.40 3.73
C ARG A 332 -6.08 22.71 3.19
N ASP A 333 -6.95 23.35 3.94
CA ASP A 333 -7.51 24.65 3.60
C ASP A 333 -6.40 25.72 3.55
N SER A 334 -6.67 26.77 2.77
CA SER A 334 -5.87 28.00 2.74
C SER A 334 -6.10 28.87 3.97
N ASP A 335 -7.17 28.61 4.72
CA ASP A 335 -7.50 29.35 5.94
C ASP A 335 -7.16 28.57 7.22
N GLU A 336 -6.96 29.32 8.30
CA GLU A 336 -6.80 28.77 9.63
C GLU A 336 -8.10 28.14 10.12
N VAL A 337 -8.00 26.96 10.74
CA VAL A 337 -9.15 26.24 11.29
C VAL A 337 -9.02 26.13 12.80
N THR A 338 -9.98 26.70 13.53
CA THR A 338 -10.10 26.51 14.99
C THR A 338 -11.22 25.54 15.32
N PHE A 339 -10.92 24.51 16.11
CA PHE A 339 -11.89 23.51 16.53
C PHE A 339 -11.68 23.08 17.99
N THR A 340 -12.73 22.54 18.59
CA THR A 340 -12.69 22.03 19.96
C THR A 340 -12.90 20.52 19.97
N VAL A 341 -12.04 19.81 20.70
CA VAL A 341 -12.15 18.36 20.89
C VAL A 341 -12.74 18.08 22.26
N LYS A 342 -13.82 17.31 22.31
CA LYS A 342 -14.44 16.83 23.55
C LYS A 342 -13.91 15.45 23.91
N GLN A 343 -13.43 15.31 25.15
CA GLN A 343 -12.94 14.07 25.73
C GLN A 343 -14.10 13.26 26.38
N PRO A 344 -13.92 11.95 26.64
CA PRO A 344 -14.96 11.12 27.25
C PRO A 344 -15.45 11.60 28.63
N ASP A 345 -14.57 12.24 29.41
CA ASP A 345 -14.86 12.84 30.72
C ASP A 345 -15.58 14.21 30.62
N SER A 346 -15.94 14.63 29.40
CA SER A 346 -16.53 15.93 29.05
C SER A 346 -15.60 17.14 29.13
N ASN A 347 -14.31 16.97 29.46
CA ASN A 347 -13.33 18.04 29.29
C ASN A 347 -13.14 18.35 27.81
N THR A 348 -12.72 19.58 27.52
CA THR A 348 -12.44 20.02 26.15
C THR A 348 -11.11 20.73 26.05
N PHE A 349 -10.44 20.58 24.92
CA PHE A 349 -9.33 21.45 24.52
C PHE A 349 -9.58 21.99 23.12
N THR A 350 -9.07 23.20 22.87
CA THR A 350 -9.23 23.89 21.59
C THR A 350 -7.90 23.89 20.87
N ILE A 351 -7.92 23.58 19.58
CA ILE A 351 -6.77 23.63 18.68
C ILE A 351 -7.08 24.64 17.60
N THR A 352 -6.09 25.48 17.31
CA THR A 352 -6.06 26.35 16.14
C THR A 352 -4.98 25.83 15.20
N MET A 353 -5.38 25.35 14.02
CA MET A 353 -4.49 24.80 13.00
C MET A 353 -4.28 25.81 11.89
N PRO A 354 -3.03 26.26 11.64
CA PRO A 354 -2.72 27.06 10.47
C PRO A 354 -3.13 26.33 9.17
N PRO A 355 -3.23 27.07 8.06
CA PRO A 355 -3.40 26.49 6.73
C PRO A 355 -2.38 25.39 6.48
N HIS A 356 -2.78 24.41 5.66
CA HIS A 356 -1.84 23.42 5.12
C HIS A 356 -1.04 22.61 6.17
N THR A 357 -1.54 22.38 7.37
CA THR A 357 -0.79 21.79 8.49
C THR A 357 -1.28 20.39 8.87
N VAL A 358 -0.37 19.51 9.30
CA VAL A 358 -0.67 18.22 9.93
C VAL A 358 -0.19 18.23 11.37
N ILE A 359 -1.07 17.89 12.32
CA ILE A 359 -0.72 17.88 13.75
C ILE A 359 -1.11 16.55 14.39
N LEU A 360 -0.23 16.12 15.29
CA LEU A 360 -0.49 15.10 16.31
C LEU A 360 -0.48 15.78 17.68
N PRO A 361 -1.53 15.66 18.49
CA PRO A 361 -1.37 15.72 19.93
C PRO A 361 -1.00 14.30 20.39
N ALA A 362 0.29 14.05 20.58
CA ALA A 362 0.71 13.04 21.55
C ALA A 362 0.59 13.70 22.92
N SER A 363 -0.26 13.17 23.78
CA SER A 363 -0.40 13.67 25.14
C SER A 363 -0.11 12.51 26.07
N GLU A 364 0.95 12.63 26.87
CA GLU A 364 1.17 11.74 28.02
C GLU A 364 0.04 11.88 29.06
N ASP A 365 -0.77 12.94 28.95
CA ASP A 365 -1.92 13.23 29.82
C ASP A 365 -3.21 12.51 29.39
N THR A 366 -3.28 11.93 28.18
CA THR A 366 -4.50 11.28 27.68
C THR A 366 -4.41 9.76 27.85
N LYS A 367 -4.45 9.30 29.10
CA LYS A 367 -4.69 7.88 29.41
C LYS A 367 -6.19 7.63 29.45
N ILE A 368 -6.68 6.62 28.73
CA ILE A 368 -8.04 6.12 28.97
C ILE A 368 -8.02 5.43 30.34
N LEU A 369 -8.81 5.95 31.29
CA LEU A 369 -9.08 5.32 32.58
C LEU A 369 -9.98 4.10 32.43
#